data_AF-A0A1M6LSH0-F1
#
_entry.id   AF-A0A1M6LSH0-F1
#
_cell.length_a   1.000
_cell.length_b   1.000
_cell.length_c   1.000
_cell.angle_alpha   90.00
_cell.angle_beta   90.00
_cell.angle_gamma   90.00
#
_symmetry.space_group_name_H-M   'P 1'
#
loop_
_entity.id
_entity.type
_entity.pdbx_description
1 polymer ?
#
loop_
_entity_poly.entity_id
_entity_poly.type
_entity_poly.pdbx_seq_one_letter_code
_entity_poly.pdbx_strand_id
1 'polypeptide(L)'
;MILSARMLGERFGLTGQEMNYALKEAGFLSGNPGDYTITEKAKAFVVENDFHRGNGGYSMYNRYWTTRKWDEKIVDELNLDTNHISALRNAVASDRRLKKEVDLAAQKMVISNVSIDITKESVESSKAETKKILIIGGIVVAATVTGYVIYKTIPHVKRWCKTKFNHEEEEKNGKKKKQSRFS
;
A
#
# COMPACT_ATOMS: atom_id res chain seq x y z
N MET A 1 -4.11 22.47 23.28
CA MET A 1 -2.80 22.46 22.57
C MET A 1 -2.90 21.45 21.44
N ILE A 2 -2.17 21.63 20.31
CA ILE A 2 -2.22 20.67 19.19
C ILE A 2 -1.06 19.66 19.31
N LEU A 3 -1.38 18.38 19.45
CA LEU A 3 -0.46 17.29 19.77
C LEU A 3 -0.53 16.16 18.73
N SER A 4 0.57 15.46 18.50
CA SER A 4 0.53 14.22 17.72
C SER A 4 -0.07 13.08 18.55
N ALA A 5 -0.59 12.04 17.90
CA ALA A 5 -1.10 10.85 18.61
C ALA A 5 -0.04 10.21 19.52
N ARG A 6 1.24 10.29 19.13
CA ARG A 6 2.36 9.85 19.98
C ARG A 6 2.47 10.70 21.25
N MET A 7 2.50 12.02 21.12
CA MET A 7 2.61 12.94 22.27
C MET A 7 1.39 12.83 23.20
N LEU A 8 0.20 12.59 22.64
CA LEU A 8 -0.99 12.29 23.44
C LEU A 8 -0.81 10.97 24.21
N GLY A 9 -0.36 9.91 23.54
CA GLY A 9 -0.13 8.61 24.18
C GLY A 9 0.92 8.65 25.30
N GLU A 10 1.99 9.43 25.13
CA GLU A 10 3.06 9.57 26.13
C GLU A 10 2.53 10.03 27.51
N ARG A 11 1.46 10.82 27.54
CA ARG A 11 0.81 11.25 28.80
C ARG A 11 0.13 10.12 29.56
N PHE A 12 -0.28 9.07 28.85
CA PHE A 12 -0.93 7.87 29.39
C PHE A 12 0.03 6.67 29.47
N GLY A 13 1.31 6.86 29.16
CA GLY A 13 2.27 5.76 29.02
C GLY A 13 1.93 4.81 27.86
N LEU A 14 1.26 5.32 26.82
CA LEU A 14 0.90 4.60 25.61
C LEU A 14 1.87 4.93 24.47
N THR A 15 2.14 3.95 23.62
CA THR A 15 2.80 4.19 22.33
C THR A 15 1.85 4.88 21.35
N GLY A 16 2.39 5.55 20.33
CA GLY A 16 1.55 6.19 19.31
C GLY A 16 0.64 5.21 18.56
N GLN A 17 1.04 3.94 18.42
CA GLN A 17 0.19 2.91 17.82
C GLN A 17 -0.99 2.55 18.73
N GLU A 18 -0.74 2.37 20.02
CA GLU A 18 -1.80 2.08 21.00
C GLU A 18 -2.77 3.26 21.10
N MET A 19 -2.26 4.48 21.06
CA MET A 19 -3.12 5.67 21.07
C MET A 19 -3.98 5.77 19.79
N ASN A 20 -3.43 5.44 18.62
CA ASN A 20 -4.22 5.35 17.40
C ASN A 20 -5.31 4.26 17.47
N TYR A 21 -5.03 3.16 18.18
CA TYR A 21 -6.03 2.12 18.42
C TYR A 21 -7.14 2.62 19.35
N ALA A 22 -6.79 3.31 20.44
CA ALA A 22 -7.75 3.93 21.35
C ALA A 22 -8.65 4.95 20.62
N LEU A 23 -8.06 5.80 19.79
CA LEU A 23 -8.79 6.75 18.93
C LEU A 23 -9.73 6.05 17.94
N LYS A 24 -9.34 4.86 17.46
CA LYS A 24 -10.21 4.04 16.60
C LYS A 24 -11.38 3.44 17.38
N GLU A 25 -11.13 2.86 18.55
CA GLU A 25 -12.21 2.30 19.39
C GLU A 25 -13.21 3.36 19.84
N ALA A 26 -12.73 4.56 20.17
CA ALA A 26 -13.57 5.71 20.50
C ALA A 26 -14.30 6.32 19.29
N GLY A 27 -14.08 5.80 18.08
CA GLY A 27 -14.77 6.19 16.86
C GLY A 27 -14.25 7.48 16.21
N PHE A 28 -13.08 7.98 16.63
CA PHE A 28 -12.43 9.16 16.03
C PHE A 28 -11.62 8.80 14.77
N LEU A 29 -11.13 7.57 14.71
CA LEU A 29 -10.43 7.02 13.55
C LEU A 29 -11.16 5.79 13.02
N SER A 30 -11.05 5.57 11.71
CA SER A 30 -11.44 4.31 11.08
C SER A 30 -10.30 3.78 10.21
N GLY A 31 -10.38 2.52 9.81
CA GLY A 31 -9.34 1.86 9.02
C GLY A 31 -8.37 1.01 9.84
N ASN A 32 -7.18 0.78 9.29
CA ASN A 32 -6.21 -0.18 9.82
C ASN A 32 -4.91 0.51 10.25
N PRO A 33 -4.09 -0.12 11.11
CA PRO A 33 -2.79 0.42 11.45
C PRO A 33 -1.93 0.67 10.21
N GLY A 34 -1.62 1.95 9.96
CA GLY A 34 -0.88 2.42 8.78
C GLY A 34 -1.73 3.11 7.72
N ASP A 35 -3.05 2.94 7.77
CA ASP A 35 -4.02 3.54 6.85
C ASP A 35 -5.29 3.92 7.62
N TYR A 36 -5.15 4.95 8.45
CA TYR A 36 -6.26 5.51 9.20
C TYR A 36 -6.93 6.63 8.41
N THR A 37 -8.24 6.75 8.56
CA THR A 37 -9.03 7.89 8.08
C THR A 37 -9.78 8.53 9.23
N ILE A 38 -9.99 9.84 9.13
CA ILE A 38 -10.68 10.64 10.15
C ILE A 38 -12.19 10.45 9.98
N THR A 39 -12.88 10.21 11.09
CA THR A 39 -14.34 10.16 11.10
C THR A 39 -14.93 11.56 11.25
N GLU A 40 -16.23 11.69 11.01
CA GLU A 40 -16.93 12.97 11.17
C GLU A 40 -16.85 13.50 12.61
N LYS A 41 -16.90 12.62 13.62
CA LYS A 41 -16.73 12.96 15.04
C LYS A 41 -15.38 13.63 15.31
N ALA A 42 -14.32 13.18 14.65
CA ALA A 42 -12.97 13.67 14.87
C ALA A 42 -12.70 15.05 14.26
N LYS A 43 -13.50 15.52 13.29
CA LYS A 43 -13.27 16.80 12.59
C LYS A 43 -13.19 18.00 13.53
N ALA A 44 -13.89 17.97 14.66
CA ALA A 44 -13.85 19.05 15.65
C ALA A 44 -12.52 19.10 16.44
N PHE A 45 -11.79 17.99 16.49
CA PHE A 45 -10.61 17.82 17.34
C PHE A 45 -9.33 17.56 16.54
N VAL A 46 -9.41 17.36 15.23
CA VAL A 46 -8.26 16.97 14.40
C VAL A 46 -7.98 18.04 13.35
N VAL A 47 -6.69 18.29 13.17
CA VAL A 47 -6.16 19.09 12.07
C VAL A 47 -5.33 18.16 11.21
N GLU A 48 -5.79 17.95 9.98
CA GLU A 48 -5.09 17.19 8.95
C GLU A 48 -4.33 18.15 8.04
N ASN A 49 -3.04 17.89 7.84
CA ASN A 49 -2.21 18.65 6.92
C ASN A 49 -1.62 17.69 5.90
N ASP A 50 -1.94 17.94 4.63
CA ASP A 50 -1.42 17.20 3.50
C ASP A 50 -0.12 17.83 3.01
N PHE A 51 0.88 16.99 2.86
CA PHE A 51 2.18 17.37 2.36
C PHE A 51 2.51 16.58 1.11
N HIS A 52 3.24 17.23 0.21
CA HIS A 52 3.73 16.62 -1.01
C HIS A 52 5.13 17.14 -1.29
N ARG A 53 6.00 16.27 -1.83
CA ARG A 53 7.32 16.67 -2.32
C ARG A 53 7.23 17.20 -3.76
N GLY A 54 6.55 18.35 -3.93
CA GLY A 54 6.60 19.21 -5.12
C GLY A 54 6.34 18.57 -6.50
N ASN A 55 6.70 19.30 -7.55
CA ASN A 55 6.45 18.97 -8.96
C ASN A 55 7.68 18.25 -9.55
N GLY A 56 8.09 17.13 -8.96
CA GLY A 56 9.06 16.26 -9.63
C GLY A 56 8.42 15.69 -10.89
N GLY A 57 9.08 15.80 -12.05
CA GLY A 57 8.55 15.36 -13.36
C GLY A 57 8.19 13.88 -13.46
N TYR A 58 8.41 13.09 -12.39
CA TYR A 58 8.00 11.71 -12.25
C TYR A 58 7.24 11.51 -10.93
N SER A 59 6.05 10.90 -11.01
CA SER A 59 5.18 10.60 -9.86
C SER A 59 5.86 9.79 -8.76
N MET A 60 6.88 8.99 -9.11
CA MET A 60 7.66 8.18 -8.18
C MET A 60 8.45 9.00 -7.15
N TYR A 61 8.72 10.29 -7.42
CA TYR A 61 9.40 11.19 -6.47
C TYR A 61 8.44 12.13 -5.72
N ASN A 62 7.18 12.19 -6.16
CA ASN A 62 6.15 13.03 -5.54
C ASN A 62 5.50 12.25 -4.40
N ARG A 63 6.22 12.11 -3.28
CA ARG A 63 5.68 11.45 -2.10
C ARG A 63 4.62 12.35 -1.47
N TYR A 64 3.41 11.83 -1.35
CA TYR A 64 2.33 12.40 -0.57
C TYR A 64 2.35 11.78 0.82
N TRP A 65 2.19 12.60 1.85
CA TRP A 65 1.96 12.11 3.19
C TRP A 65 1.08 13.10 3.92
N THR A 66 0.29 12.56 4.83
CA THR A 66 -0.65 13.33 5.61
C THR A 66 -0.23 13.25 7.06
N THR A 67 -0.14 14.40 7.72
CA THR A 67 0.09 14.44 9.17
C THR A 67 -1.20 14.84 9.86
N ARG A 68 -1.49 14.15 10.97
CA ARG A 68 -2.66 14.41 11.79
C ARG A 68 -2.21 14.89 13.14
N LYS A 69 -2.79 15.99 13.58
CA LYS A 69 -2.59 16.53 14.91
C LYS A 69 -3.94 16.71 15.59
N TRP A 70 -3.97 16.50 16.88
CA TRP A 70 -5.16 16.42 17.71
C TRP A 70 -5.16 17.55 18.72
N ASP A 71 -6.30 18.15 18.96
CA ASP A 71 -6.49 19.01 20.12
C ASP A 71 -6.52 18.16 21.38
N GLU A 72 -5.86 18.66 22.41
CA GLU A 72 -5.72 18.04 23.73
C GLU A 72 -7.08 17.74 24.38
N LYS A 73 -8.12 18.52 24.06
CA LYS A 73 -9.49 18.30 24.54
C LYS A 73 -10.06 16.92 24.18
N ILE A 74 -9.51 16.24 23.17
CA ILE A 74 -9.95 14.88 22.83
C ILE A 74 -9.71 13.88 23.97
N VAL A 75 -8.75 14.18 24.85
CA VAL A 75 -8.44 13.34 26.01
C VAL A 75 -9.64 13.19 26.93
N ASP A 76 -10.41 14.27 27.13
CA ASP A 76 -11.59 14.26 28.00
C ASP A 76 -12.71 13.40 27.41
N GLU A 77 -12.75 13.23 26.09
CA GLU A 77 -13.71 12.36 25.40
C GLU A 77 -13.28 10.89 25.34
N LEU A 78 -11.98 10.61 25.45
CA LEU A 78 -11.42 9.26 25.29
C LEU A 78 -11.68 8.35 26.50
N ASN A 79 -12.00 8.89 27.68
CA ASN A 79 -12.33 8.15 28.91
C ASN A 79 -11.40 6.93 29.16
N LEU A 80 -10.08 7.14 29.06
CA LEU A 80 -9.09 6.07 29.20
C LEU A 80 -8.93 5.66 30.67
N ASP A 81 -9.62 4.58 31.07
CA ASP A 81 -9.37 3.90 32.34
C ASP A 81 -8.16 2.95 32.24
N THR A 82 -7.53 2.65 33.39
CA THR A 82 -6.40 1.73 33.51
C THR A 82 -6.73 0.34 32.95
N ASN A 83 -7.95 -0.15 33.17
CA ASN A 83 -8.40 -1.42 32.61
C ASN A 83 -8.45 -1.38 31.08
N HIS A 84 -8.96 -0.29 30.51
CA HIS A 84 -9.03 -0.09 29.07
C HIS A 84 -7.64 -0.02 28.44
N ILE A 85 -6.69 0.68 29.08
CA ILE A 85 -5.29 0.76 28.65
C ILE A 85 -4.65 -0.64 28.56
N SER A 86 -4.87 -1.50 29.55
CA SER A 86 -4.33 -2.86 29.54
C SER A 86 -4.93 -3.73 28.42
N ALA A 87 -6.24 -3.61 28.18
CA ALA A 87 -6.92 -4.29 27.08
C ALA A 87 -6.38 -3.84 25.70
N LEU A 88 -6.19 -2.53 25.52
CA LEU A 88 -5.60 -1.95 24.30
C LEU A 88 -4.20 -2.49 24.02
N ARG A 89 -3.34 -2.57 25.05
CA ARG A 89 -1.99 -3.13 24.91
C ARG A 89 -2.02 -4.59 24.46
N ASN A 90 -2.91 -5.39 25.04
CA ASN A 90 -3.06 -6.80 24.67
C ASN A 90 -3.56 -6.96 23.22
N ALA A 91 -4.54 -6.16 22.80
CA ALA A 91 -5.06 -6.16 21.43
C ALA A 91 -3.99 -5.77 20.40
N VAL A 92 -3.21 -4.71 20.68
CA VAL A 92 -2.10 -4.31 19.81
C VAL A 92 -1.00 -5.37 19.78
N ALA A 93 -0.73 -6.02 20.91
CA ALA A 93 0.25 -7.11 20.99
C ALA A 93 -0.19 -8.34 20.17
N SER A 94 -1.46 -8.74 20.22
CA SER A 94 -1.98 -9.83 19.39
C SER A 94 -1.93 -9.49 17.91
N ASP A 95 -2.34 -8.29 17.52
CA ASP A 95 -2.28 -7.84 16.12
C ASP A 95 -0.84 -7.87 15.58
N ARG A 96 0.14 -7.45 16.39
CA ARG A 96 1.56 -7.52 16.04
C ARG A 96 2.05 -8.96 15.87
N ARG A 97 1.58 -9.90 16.69
CA ARG A 97 1.93 -11.32 16.57
C ARG A 97 1.38 -11.92 15.29
N LEU A 98 0.10 -11.68 15.00
CA LEU A 98 -0.56 -12.16 13.79
C LEU A 98 0.12 -11.63 12.53
N LYS A 99 0.44 -10.33 12.47
CA LYS A 99 1.17 -9.76 11.33
C LYS A 99 2.55 -10.40 11.14
N LYS A 100 3.30 -10.60 12.22
CA LYS A 100 4.61 -11.28 12.13
C LYS A 100 4.48 -12.71 11.62
N GLU A 101 3.48 -13.46 12.06
CA GLU A 101 3.25 -14.84 11.60
C GLU A 101 2.88 -14.87 10.11
N VAL A 102 2.02 -13.96 9.66
CA VAL A 102 1.68 -13.80 8.24
C VAL A 102 2.90 -13.40 7.42
N ASP A 103 3.69 -12.44 7.88
CA ASP A 103 4.90 -11.97 7.18
C ASP A 103 5.96 -13.08 7.10
N LEU A 104 6.11 -13.88 8.15
CA LEU A 104 7.00 -15.05 8.16
C LEU A 104 6.50 -16.15 7.21
N ALA A 105 5.19 -16.41 7.19
CA ALA A 105 4.60 -17.38 6.27
C ALA A 105 4.76 -16.93 4.80
N ALA A 106 4.51 -15.65 4.51
CA ALA A 106 4.73 -15.06 3.20
C ALA A 106 6.20 -15.18 2.75
N GLN A 107 7.15 -14.87 3.64
CA GLN A 107 8.58 -15.04 3.36
C GLN A 107 8.93 -16.50 3.09
N LYS A 108 8.41 -17.45 3.87
CA LYS A 108 8.64 -18.89 3.64
C LYS A 108 8.10 -19.34 2.29
N MET A 109 6.91 -18.89 1.88
CA MET A 109 6.33 -19.20 0.56
C MET A 109 7.14 -18.59 -0.59
N VAL A 110 7.64 -17.36 -0.44
CA VAL A 110 8.51 -16.74 -1.44
C VAL A 110 9.82 -17.52 -1.58
N ILE A 111 10.45 -17.89 -0.46
CA ILE A 111 11.70 -18.67 -0.46
C ILE A 111 11.49 -20.06 -1.09
N SER A 112 10.38 -20.75 -0.79
CA SER A 112 10.10 -22.06 -1.39
C SER A 112 9.89 -21.98 -2.90
N ASN A 113 9.20 -20.95 -3.39
CA ASN A 113 8.97 -20.78 -4.83
C ASN A 113 10.27 -20.43 -5.57
N VAL A 114 11.13 -19.58 -4.98
CA VAL A 114 12.46 -19.28 -5.53
C VAL A 114 13.33 -20.54 -5.60
N SER A 115 13.23 -21.43 -4.62
CA SER A 115 13.98 -22.70 -4.58
C SER A 115 13.56 -23.68 -5.70
N ILE A 116 12.28 -23.66 -6.09
CA ILE A 116 11.73 -24.52 -7.15
C ILE A 116 12.18 -24.04 -8.54
N ASP A 117 12.32 -22.73 -8.76
CA ASP A 117 12.82 -22.20 -10.04
C ASP A 117 14.33 -22.45 -10.21
N ILE A 118 15.13 -22.34 -9.14
CA ILE A 118 16.58 -22.64 -9.19
C ILE A 118 16.86 -24.11 -9.56
N THR A 119 15.99 -25.04 -9.13
CA THR A 119 16.15 -26.48 -9.42
C THR A 119 15.61 -26.89 -10.79
N LYS A 120 14.70 -26.11 -11.39
CA LYS A 120 14.24 -26.33 -12.77
C LYS A 120 15.20 -25.73 -13.82
N GLU A 121 15.84 -24.60 -13.53
CA GLU A 121 16.86 -24.03 -14.42
C GLU A 121 18.17 -24.85 -14.45
N SER A 122 18.47 -25.65 -13.43
CA SER A 122 19.74 -26.40 -13.39
C SER A 122 19.73 -27.77 -14.08
N VAL A 123 18.59 -28.26 -14.58
CA VAL A 123 18.49 -29.58 -15.26
C VAL A 123 18.38 -29.44 -16.78
N GLU A 124 18.10 -28.25 -17.30
CA GLU A 124 17.87 -28.02 -18.73
C GLU A 124 18.93 -27.10 -19.35
N SER A 125 20.21 -27.36 -19.07
CA SER A 125 21.31 -26.75 -19.82
C SER A 125 22.51 -27.68 -19.93
N SER A 126 22.32 -28.79 -20.65
CA SER A 126 23.44 -29.55 -21.21
C SER A 126 23.12 -29.99 -22.64
N LYS A 127 22.99 -29.03 -23.56
CA LYS A 127 23.27 -29.23 -24.98
C LYS A 127 23.36 -27.87 -25.69
N ALA A 128 24.31 -27.79 -26.61
CA ALA A 128 24.59 -26.72 -27.57
C ALA A 128 25.54 -25.59 -27.11
N GLU A 129 26.82 -25.86 -27.37
CA GLU A 129 27.75 -25.04 -28.17
C GLU A 129 27.95 -23.55 -27.85
N THR A 130 29.22 -23.29 -27.59
CA THR A 130 29.95 -22.02 -27.49
C THR A 130 29.53 -20.94 -28.50
N LYS A 131 29.14 -19.75 -28.01
CA LYS A 131 29.67 -18.43 -28.46
C LYS A 131 29.15 -17.27 -27.58
N LYS A 132 30.13 -16.65 -26.90
CA LYS A 132 30.20 -15.27 -26.36
C LYS A 132 29.04 -14.72 -25.51
N ILE A 133 29.39 -14.48 -24.25
CA ILE A 133 28.69 -13.71 -23.21
C ILE A 133 28.42 -12.26 -23.65
N LEU A 134 27.19 -11.79 -23.42
CA LEU A 134 26.91 -10.40 -22.99
C LEU A 134 25.67 -10.40 -22.09
N ILE A 135 25.89 -10.44 -20.77
CA ILE A 135 24.85 -10.37 -19.74
C ILE A 135 24.47 -8.89 -19.58
N ILE A 136 23.30 -8.49 -20.08
CA ILE A 136 22.62 -7.25 -19.69
C ILE A 136 21.10 -7.51 -19.69
N GLY A 137 20.45 -7.34 -18.53
CA GLY A 137 19.05 -6.90 -18.48
C GLY A 137 17.98 -7.89 -18.01
N GLY A 138 18.27 -8.78 -17.06
CA GLY A 138 17.25 -9.62 -16.41
C GLY A 138 16.36 -8.84 -15.42
N ILE A 139 15.48 -7.96 -15.90
CA ILE A 139 14.36 -7.37 -15.10
C ILE A 139 13.03 -7.25 -15.90
N VAL A 140 13.03 -7.37 -17.24
CA VAL A 140 11.83 -7.04 -18.04
C VAL A 140 10.76 -8.16 -18.06
N VAL A 141 11.09 -9.41 -17.71
CA VAL A 141 10.15 -10.54 -17.88
C VAL A 141 9.14 -10.69 -16.73
N ALA A 142 9.43 -10.15 -15.53
CA ALA A 142 8.53 -10.30 -14.38
C ALA A 142 7.22 -9.49 -14.52
N ALA A 143 7.23 -8.35 -15.21
CA ALA A 143 6.05 -7.47 -15.31
C ALA A 143 5.00 -7.98 -16.32
N THR A 144 5.41 -8.67 -17.39
CA THR A 144 4.48 -9.15 -18.43
C THR A 144 3.71 -10.38 -17.97
N VAL A 145 4.34 -11.27 -17.20
CA VAL A 145 3.71 -12.51 -16.73
C VAL A 145 2.68 -12.23 -15.64
N THR A 146 2.95 -11.34 -14.69
CA THR A 146 2.00 -10.99 -13.62
C THR A 146 0.72 -10.35 -14.18
N GLY A 147 0.83 -9.48 -15.19
CA GLY A 147 -0.33 -8.85 -15.84
C GLY A 147 -1.19 -9.85 -16.64
N TYR A 148 -0.56 -10.80 -17.33
CA TYR A 148 -1.27 -11.79 -18.15
C TYR A 148 -2.09 -12.78 -17.32
N VAL A 149 -1.60 -13.18 -16.14
CA VAL A 149 -2.31 -14.09 -15.25
C VAL A 149 -3.54 -13.43 -14.64
N ILE A 150 -3.43 -12.18 -14.17
CA ILE A 150 -4.55 -11.41 -13.62
C ILE A 150 -5.63 -11.13 -14.69
N TYR A 151 -5.21 -10.89 -15.95
CA TYR A 151 -6.12 -10.71 -17.08
C TYR A 151 -6.95 -11.96 -17.41
N LYS A 152 -6.37 -13.17 -17.22
CA LYS A 152 -7.04 -14.44 -17.57
C LYS A 152 -7.98 -14.94 -16.47
N THR A 153 -7.72 -14.63 -15.20
CA THR A 153 -8.46 -15.18 -14.06
C THR A 153 -9.67 -14.36 -13.64
N ILE A 154 -9.72 -13.06 -13.95
CA ILE A 154 -10.82 -12.17 -13.52
C ILE A 154 -11.62 -11.65 -14.74
N PRO A 155 -12.84 -12.16 -15.00
CA PRO A 155 -13.60 -11.81 -16.22
C PRO A 155 -14.00 -10.33 -16.29
N HIS A 156 -14.14 -9.66 -15.15
CA HIS A 156 -14.42 -8.22 -15.08
C HIS A 156 -13.24 -7.35 -15.53
N VAL A 157 -12.00 -7.75 -15.21
CA VAL A 157 -10.79 -7.04 -15.65
C VAL A 157 -10.61 -7.20 -17.16
N LYS A 158 -10.90 -8.40 -17.69
CA LYS A 158 -10.93 -8.66 -19.14
C LYS A 158 -11.93 -7.75 -19.88
N ARG A 159 -13.13 -7.55 -19.32
CA ARG A 159 -14.14 -6.65 -19.90
C ARG A 159 -13.72 -5.18 -19.82
N TRP A 160 -13.14 -4.76 -18.69
CA TRP A 160 -12.69 -3.38 -18.45
C TRP A 160 -11.47 -2.97 -19.30
N CYS A 161 -10.50 -3.86 -19.49
CA CYS A 161 -9.38 -3.57 -20.40
C CYS A 161 -9.85 -3.52 -21.86
N LYS A 162 -10.80 -4.38 -22.27
CA LYS A 162 -11.29 -4.40 -23.65
C LYS A 162 -12.07 -3.14 -24.02
N THR A 163 -12.81 -2.55 -23.09
CA THR A 163 -13.49 -1.26 -23.30
C THR A 163 -12.51 -0.09 -23.36
N LYS A 164 -11.43 -0.10 -22.57
CA LYS A 164 -10.37 0.92 -22.60
C LYS A 164 -9.54 0.91 -23.88
N PHE A 165 -9.13 -0.28 -24.36
CA PHE A 165 -8.35 -0.40 -25.60
C PHE A 165 -9.15 0.04 -26.83
N ASN A 166 -10.43 -0.27 -26.91
CA ASN A 166 -11.29 0.17 -28.01
C ASN A 166 -11.47 1.71 -28.02
N HIS A 167 -11.54 2.35 -26.85
CA HIS A 167 -11.66 3.81 -26.75
C HIS A 167 -10.35 4.53 -27.13
N GLU A 168 -9.19 3.94 -26.85
CA GLU A 168 -7.88 4.47 -27.28
C GLU A 168 -7.62 4.28 -28.78
N GLU A 169 -8.09 3.20 -29.40
CA GLU A 169 -7.99 3.01 -30.85
C GLU A 169 -8.93 3.95 -31.61
N GLU A 170 -10.13 4.23 -31.10
CA GLU A 170 -11.05 5.19 -31.72
C GLU A 170 -10.54 6.63 -31.63
N GLU A 171 -9.91 7.03 -30.52
CA GLU A 171 -9.28 8.36 -30.41
C GLU A 171 -8.07 8.51 -31.32
N LYS A 172 -7.26 7.45 -31.50
CA LYS A 172 -6.10 7.47 -32.40
C LYS A 172 -6.52 7.47 -33.88
N ASN A 173 -7.55 6.71 -34.26
CA ASN A 173 -8.10 6.75 -35.61
C ASN A 173 -8.87 8.06 -35.91
N GLY A 174 -9.54 8.65 -34.92
CA GLY A 174 -10.18 9.96 -35.03
C GLY A 174 -9.18 11.11 -35.22
N LYS A 175 -8.02 11.06 -34.54
CA LYS A 175 -6.94 12.04 -34.71
C LYS A 175 -6.22 11.90 -36.07
N LYS A 176 -5.99 10.68 -36.55
CA LYS A 176 -5.42 10.45 -37.91
C LYS A 176 -6.33 10.95 -39.03
N LYS A 177 -7.66 10.78 -38.93
CA LYS A 177 -8.62 11.32 -39.93
C LYS A 177 -8.73 12.85 -39.94
N LYS A 178 -8.39 13.54 -38.84
CA LYS A 178 -8.36 15.01 -38.80
C LYS A 178 -7.07 15.59 -39.38
N GLN A 179 -5.95 14.88 -39.30
CA GLN A 179 -4.69 15.32 -39.91
C GLN A 179 -4.63 15.11 -41.43
N SER A 180 -5.34 14.13 -41.99
CA SER A 180 -5.37 13.90 -43.45
C SER A 180 -6.37 14.78 -44.23
N ARG A 181 -7.03 15.75 -43.57
CA ARG A 181 -7.94 16.72 -44.20
C ARG A 181 -7.37 18.13 -44.30
N PHE A 182 -6.12 18.32 -43.86
CA PHE A 182 -5.40 19.60 -43.87
C PHE A 182 -4.03 19.48 -44.58
N SER A 183 -3.93 18.59 -45.57
CA SER A 183 -2.84 18.58 -46.56
C SER A 183 -3.42 18.38 -47.94
#